data_AF-W4M0D4-F1
#
_entry.id   AF-W4M0D4-F1
#
_cell.length_a   1.000
_cell.length_b   1.000
_cell.length_c   1.000
_cell.angle_alpha   90.00
_cell.angle_beta   90.00
_cell.angle_gamma   90.00
#
_symmetry.space_group_name_H-M   'P 1'
#
loop_
_entity.id
_entity.type
_entity.pdbx_description
1 polymer ?
#
loop_
_entity_poly.entity_id
_entity_poly.type
_entity_poly.pdbx_seq_one_letter_code
_entity_poly.pdbx_strand_id
1 'polypeptide(L)'
;MSAAEDFEQIRMFFLDPLQHDYEVIRPIVLFGETAAERSRQTGIDRTVIGEKARRFVTDSMGALADGRTQPAVGEGPIYPEAIAGYIIYLKQLYPPIHLREIERILLRKFGYQTNHHTLKRFLKPYETPIQLELDLTTFSSFADAYEARWTVVRMAHEGWNKKSIADCLKLSRSHVYKILEAFDKDGFEGLEDHRTRPPHHPGDQLDLPFLKVVLDLQHEYPRAGRFRIHGLLDKQGEEKLPSEPTVGRAMAINRRFHGAPGPWKSARDDQPAPVSHRHLPYRPEYPHHMWFTDIRYLVQLDGSWVYSICVLEGYSRKMLAGMVSEHQDFISVLQILYAALAEYGCPKALVSDNGSVFTAGGYLSILRELEIEPLHIEKGKPWQNLIEAQFKVQLRLADYKFEQAQMLDAVQNEHAAFIETFNTTRHYAHRKRADGHRTPIDVLGWLKGRRVEAKRLRETFRRAEFLRTVNRHGFVSVQRFYIYAESGLSRKRVFIWIYEGELSIAYKQTVVARYHCAYDPKHKAIQGLSDPTLYTTKFTPPQLELIELDDEQWVKFQKHPSRTYSKRIAMLPKQLPLLDLGASALILLALKAI
;
A
#
# COMPACT_ATOMS: atom_id res chain seq x y z
N MET A 1 -85.92 -25.63 37.24
CA MET A 1 -84.62 -25.02 37.57
C MET A 1 -84.82 -24.14 38.80
N SER A 2 -83.74 -23.76 39.47
CA SER A 2 -83.80 -22.72 40.50
C SER A 2 -83.82 -21.34 39.84
N ALA A 3 -84.45 -20.36 40.48
CA ALA A 3 -84.57 -19.01 39.94
C ALA A 3 -83.22 -18.26 39.79
N ALA A 4 -82.11 -18.83 40.29
CA ALA A 4 -80.75 -18.37 40.00
C ALA A 4 -80.21 -18.95 38.67
N GLU A 5 -80.50 -20.22 38.37
CA GLU A 5 -80.15 -20.86 37.09
C GLU A 5 -80.88 -20.20 35.92
N ASP A 6 -82.16 -19.84 36.10
CA ASP A 6 -82.96 -19.15 35.10
C ASP A 6 -82.37 -17.77 34.75
N PHE A 7 -81.90 -17.01 35.76
CA PHE A 7 -81.28 -15.71 35.52
C PHE A 7 -79.91 -15.82 34.84
N GLU A 8 -79.07 -16.78 35.23
CA GLU A 8 -77.78 -17.03 34.59
C GLU A 8 -77.92 -17.46 33.12
N GLN A 9 -78.93 -18.27 32.77
CA GLN A 9 -79.21 -18.59 31.37
C GLN A 9 -79.64 -17.35 30.57
N ILE A 10 -80.56 -16.54 31.10
CA ILE A 10 -81.03 -15.33 30.42
C ILE A 10 -79.89 -14.29 30.28
N ARG A 11 -78.97 -14.22 31.24
CA ARG A 11 -77.80 -13.31 31.21
C ARG A 11 -76.88 -13.54 30.01
N MET A 12 -76.83 -14.76 29.46
CA MET A 12 -76.04 -15.06 28.25
C MET A 12 -76.57 -14.38 26.98
N PHE A 13 -77.78 -13.82 27.00
CA PHE A 13 -78.43 -13.16 25.86
C PHE A 13 -78.51 -11.63 25.98
N PHE A 14 -77.83 -11.02 26.96
CA PHE A 14 -77.78 -9.56 27.11
C PHE A 14 -76.72 -8.94 26.20
N LEU A 15 -77.12 -7.94 25.41
CA LEU A 15 -76.23 -7.21 24.49
C LEU A 15 -75.87 -5.82 25.01
N ASP A 16 -76.56 -5.32 26.05
CA ASP A 16 -76.42 -3.98 26.62
C ASP A 16 -76.42 -4.05 28.16
N PRO A 17 -75.48 -3.40 28.86
CA PRO A 17 -75.53 -3.23 30.31
C PRO A 17 -76.87 -2.66 30.85
N LEU A 18 -77.57 -1.82 30.09
CA LEU A 18 -78.89 -1.29 30.47
C LEU A 18 -79.97 -2.38 30.46
N GLN A 19 -79.87 -3.34 29.54
CA GLN A 19 -80.73 -4.53 29.48
C GLN A 19 -80.48 -5.43 30.71
N HIS A 20 -79.21 -5.62 31.09
CA HIS A 20 -78.86 -6.35 32.32
C HIS A 20 -79.47 -5.69 33.56
N ASP A 21 -79.26 -4.38 33.76
CA ASP A 21 -79.75 -3.66 34.94
C ASP A 21 -81.28 -3.61 35.01
N TYR A 22 -81.97 -3.57 33.86
CA TYR A 22 -83.42 -3.73 33.82
C TYR A 22 -83.85 -5.14 34.25
N GLU A 23 -83.28 -6.20 33.67
CA GLU A 23 -83.65 -7.58 34.01
C GLU A 23 -83.28 -7.97 35.45
N VAL A 24 -82.28 -7.32 36.07
CA VAL A 24 -82.01 -7.44 37.52
C VAL A 24 -83.23 -7.00 38.33
N ILE A 25 -83.86 -5.86 38.03
CA ILE A 25 -84.98 -5.32 38.82
C ILE A 25 -86.38 -5.68 38.30
N ARG A 26 -86.50 -6.16 37.05
CA ARG A 26 -87.78 -6.39 36.37
C ARG A 26 -88.80 -7.19 37.18
N PRO A 27 -88.45 -8.28 37.90
CA PRO A 27 -89.41 -9.01 38.73
C PRO A 27 -89.94 -8.23 39.94
N ILE A 28 -89.14 -7.33 40.51
CA ILE A 28 -89.55 -6.48 41.63
C ILE A 28 -90.59 -5.46 41.16
N VAL A 29 -90.38 -4.85 39.98
CA VAL A 29 -91.24 -3.77 39.49
C VAL A 29 -92.49 -4.29 38.76
N LEU A 30 -92.38 -5.37 37.98
CA LEU A 30 -93.51 -5.91 37.21
C LEU A 30 -94.29 -7.01 37.92
N PHE A 31 -93.63 -7.78 38.80
CA PHE A 31 -94.21 -8.99 39.41
C PHE A 31 -94.23 -8.97 40.96
N GLY A 32 -93.82 -7.87 41.58
CA GLY A 32 -93.95 -7.63 43.03
C GLY A 32 -92.99 -8.42 43.92
N GLU A 33 -91.94 -9.03 43.35
CA GLU A 33 -90.95 -9.79 44.13
C GLU A 33 -90.16 -8.90 45.11
N THR A 34 -89.72 -9.43 46.25
CA THR A 34 -88.91 -8.62 47.18
C THR A 34 -87.45 -8.53 46.75
N ALA A 35 -86.82 -7.38 47.02
CA ALA A 35 -85.38 -7.19 46.75
C ALA A 35 -84.47 -8.18 47.52
N ALA A 36 -84.96 -8.81 48.60
CA ALA A 36 -84.24 -9.85 49.33
C ALA A 36 -84.30 -11.22 48.63
N GLU A 37 -85.38 -11.53 47.92
CA GLU A 37 -85.49 -12.72 47.08
C GLU A 37 -84.66 -12.57 45.81
N ARG A 38 -84.81 -11.43 45.11
CA ARG A 38 -84.05 -11.15 43.90
C ARG A 38 -82.53 -11.07 44.14
N SER A 39 -82.11 -10.63 45.32
CA SER A 39 -80.70 -10.65 45.76
C SER A 39 -80.14 -12.08 45.83
N ARG A 40 -80.93 -13.06 46.30
CA ARG A 40 -80.51 -14.47 46.36
C ARG A 40 -80.47 -15.15 44.98
N GLN A 41 -81.20 -14.64 44.00
CA GLN A 41 -81.21 -15.16 42.63
C GLN A 41 -80.08 -14.57 41.77
N THR A 42 -79.81 -13.27 41.93
CA THR A 42 -78.86 -12.52 41.08
C THR A 42 -77.45 -12.41 41.68
N GLY A 43 -77.29 -12.68 42.99
CA GLY A 43 -76.05 -12.48 43.73
C GLY A 43 -75.70 -11.03 44.05
N ILE A 44 -76.52 -10.06 43.60
CA ILE A 44 -76.32 -8.63 43.82
C ILE A 44 -76.91 -8.22 45.18
N ASP A 45 -76.29 -7.28 45.89
CA ASP A 45 -76.78 -6.87 47.22
C ASP A 45 -78.19 -6.25 47.17
N ARG A 46 -79.05 -6.70 48.08
CA ARG A 46 -80.47 -6.28 48.22
C ARG A 46 -80.67 -4.76 48.28
N THR A 47 -79.70 -4.00 48.81
CA THR A 47 -79.79 -2.53 48.90
C THR A 47 -79.60 -1.88 47.53
N VAL A 48 -78.63 -2.34 46.74
CA VAL A 48 -78.37 -1.88 45.38
C VAL A 48 -79.55 -2.21 44.46
N ILE A 49 -80.07 -3.44 44.52
CA ILE A 49 -81.26 -3.83 43.74
C ILE A 49 -82.47 -2.97 44.16
N GLY A 50 -82.71 -2.80 45.46
CA GLY A 50 -83.82 -2.00 45.98
C GLY A 50 -83.70 -0.50 45.71
N GLU A 51 -82.50 0.03 45.47
CA GLU A 51 -82.27 1.42 45.05
C GLU A 51 -82.46 1.59 43.53
N LYS A 52 -81.96 0.67 42.70
CA LYS A 52 -82.23 0.66 41.24
C LYS A 52 -83.72 0.52 40.96
N ALA A 53 -84.42 -0.35 41.68
CA ALA A 53 -85.88 -0.51 41.56
C ALA A 53 -86.65 0.79 41.89
N ARG A 54 -86.26 1.50 42.96
CA ARG A 54 -86.86 2.80 43.30
C ARG A 54 -86.57 3.87 42.24
N ARG A 55 -85.31 4.00 41.80
CA ARG A 55 -84.91 4.95 40.74
C ARG A 55 -85.68 4.71 39.45
N PHE A 56 -85.86 3.45 39.03
CA PHE A 56 -86.66 3.12 37.85
C PHE A 56 -88.14 3.50 38.00
N VAL A 57 -88.75 3.28 39.17
CA VAL A 57 -90.16 3.64 39.40
C VAL A 57 -90.37 5.17 39.43
N THR A 58 -89.36 5.95 39.85
CA THR A 58 -89.43 7.42 39.83
C THR A 58 -89.13 8.01 38.45
N ASP A 59 -88.06 7.55 37.80
CA ASP A 59 -87.42 8.24 36.66
C ASP A 59 -87.34 7.37 35.38
N SER A 60 -88.03 6.21 35.36
CA SER A 60 -88.11 5.26 34.23
C SER A 60 -86.75 4.69 33.76
N MET A 61 -86.70 4.09 32.56
CA MET A 61 -85.52 3.42 31.99
C MET A 61 -84.24 4.27 32.03
N GLY A 62 -84.36 5.60 31.90
CA GLY A 62 -83.20 6.51 31.90
C GLY A 62 -82.39 6.45 33.20
N ALA A 63 -83.04 6.22 34.34
CA ALA A 63 -82.36 6.15 35.64
C ALA A 63 -81.81 4.76 36.00
N LEU A 64 -82.03 3.74 35.17
CA LEU A 64 -81.31 2.46 35.26
C LEU A 64 -79.91 2.53 34.66
N ALA A 65 -79.60 3.57 33.87
CA ALA A 65 -78.24 3.85 33.44
C ALA A 65 -77.39 4.21 34.67
N ASP A 66 -76.79 3.20 35.29
CA ASP A 66 -76.12 3.38 36.56
C ASP A 66 -74.74 4.02 36.34
N GLY A 67 -74.67 5.34 36.59
CA GLY A 67 -73.48 6.19 36.42
C GLY A 67 -72.29 5.87 37.32
N ARG A 68 -72.12 4.60 37.69
CA ARG A 68 -71.05 4.05 38.52
C ARG A 68 -70.39 2.77 37.99
N THR A 69 -70.78 2.26 36.81
CA THR A 69 -69.88 1.36 36.03
C THR A 69 -70.10 1.40 34.51
N GLN A 70 -69.72 2.52 33.90
CA GLN A 70 -68.55 2.39 33.02
C GLN A 70 -67.34 2.81 33.85
N PRO A 71 -66.17 2.14 33.75
CA PRO A 71 -64.93 2.84 34.06
C PRO A 71 -64.85 4.00 33.07
N ALA A 72 -64.84 5.24 33.55
CA ALA A 72 -64.77 6.41 32.67
C ALA A 72 -63.59 6.25 31.71
N VAL A 73 -63.89 6.01 30.42
CA VAL A 73 -62.90 5.93 29.35
C VAL A 73 -62.21 7.27 29.34
N GLY A 74 -60.97 7.27 29.81
CA GLY A 74 -60.49 8.39 30.61
C GLY A 74 -60.54 9.72 29.85
N GLU A 75 -61.38 10.64 30.33
CA GLU A 75 -61.20 12.07 30.08
C GLU A 75 -59.89 12.51 30.75
N GLY A 76 -58.80 12.19 30.05
CA GLY A 76 -57.57 12.94 30.14
C GLY A 76 -57.89 14.41 29.85
N PRO A 77 -57.23 15.34 30.56
CA PRO A 77 -57.54 16.76 30.44
C PRO A 77 -57.41 17.19 28.97
N ILE A 78 -58.47 17.83 28.46
CA ILE A 78 -58.63 18.16 27.05
C ILE A 78 -57.67 19.30 26.69
N TYR A 79 -56.50 18.93 26.17
CA TYR A 79 -55.62 19.86 25.49
C TYR A 79 -56.17 20.16 24.08
N PRO A 80 -56.04 21.41 23.58
CA PRO A 80 -56.26 21.70 22.16
C PRO A 80 -55.41 20.78 21.29
N GLU A 81 -55.92 20.34 20.13
CA GLU A 81 -55.31 19.29 19.30
C GLU A 81 -53.81 19.52 19.01
N ALA A 82 -53.42 20.74 18.64
CA ALA A 82 -52.02 21.10 18.40
C ALA A 82 -51.13 20.96 19.66
N ILE A 83 -51.66 21.24 20.85
CA ILE A 83 -50.97 21.07 22.13
C ILE A 83 -50.91 19.58 22.51
N ALA A 84 -52.01 18.85 22.33
CA ALA A 84 -52.08 17.40 22.57
C ALA A 84 -51.04 16.65 21.71
N GLY A 85 -51.03 16.93 20.41
CA GLY A 85 -50.06 16.38 19.46
C GLY A 85 -48.62 16.75 19.81
N TYR A 86 -48.36 18.00 20.23
CA TYR A 86 -47.00 18.41 20.62
C TYR A 86 -46.52 17.75 21.93
N ILE A 87 -47.41 17.53 22.92
CA ILE A 87 -47.08 16.77 24.14
C ILE A 87 -46.68 15.33 23.79
N ILE A 88 -47.42 14.67 22.91
CA ILE A 88 -47.13 13.31 22.45
C ILE A 88 -45.81 13.29 21.67
N TYR A 89 -45.61 14.24 20.74
CA TYR A 89 -44.37 14.40 19.99
C TYR A 89 -43.14 14.58 20.90
N LEU A 90 -43.21 15.47 21.90
CA LEU A 90 -42.13 15.64 22.88
C LEU A 90 -41.79 14.33 23.62
N LYS A 91 -42.82 13.54 23.95
CA LYS A 91 -42.67 12.27 24.68
C LYS A 91 -42.13 11.13 23.80
N GLN A 92 -42.40 11.16 22.49
CA GLN A 92 -41.82 10.24 21.51
C GLN A 92 -40.37 10.63 21.15
N LEU A 93 -40.11 11.93 20.96
CA LEU A 93 -38.81 12.52 20.64
C LEU A 93 -37.76 12.28 21.74
N TYR A 94 -38.14 12.43 23.02
CA TYR A 94 -37.26 12.16 24.15
C TYR A 94 -38.05 11.48 25.29
N PRO A 95 -38.20 10.14 25.27
CA PRO A 95 -38.98 9.40 26.26
C PRO A 95 -38.67 9.69 27.75
N PRO A 96 -37.42 9.94 28.19
CA PRO A 96 -37.15 10.30 29.58
C PRO A 96 -37.37 11.80 29.91
N ILE A 97 -38.01 12.59 29.03
CA ILE A 97 -38.40 13.98 29.32
C ILE A 97 -39.26 14.07 30.58
N HIS A 98 -38.97 15.06 31.43
CA HIS A 98 -39.66 15.26 32.69
C HIS A 98 -40.98 16.04 32.49
N LEU A 99 -42.03 15.72 33.24
CA LEU A 99 -43.35 16.35 33.04
C LEU A 99 -43.32 17.87 33.30
N ARG A 100 -42.55 18.34 34.29
CA ARG A 100 -42.33 19.78 34.53
C ARG A 100 -41.45 20.47 33.48
N GLU A 101 -40.77 19.70 32.62
CA GLU A 101 -40.04 20.24 31.48
C GLU A 101 -41.00 20.45 30.30
N ILE A 102 -41.89 19.50 30.01
CA ILE A 102 -42.99 19.68 29.05
C ILE A 102 -43.84 20.91 29.45
N GLU A 103 -44.24 21.02 30.72
CA GLU A 103 -44.99 22.16 31.28
C GLU A 103 -44.33 23.51 30.95
N ARG A 104 -43.02 23.61 31.16
CA ARG A 104 -42.22 24.81 30.87
C ARG A 104 -42.07 25.08 29.37
N ILE A 105 -41.97 24.03 28.54
CA ILE A 105 -41.91 24.16 27.09
C ILE A 105 -43.23 24.68 26.52
N LEU A 106 -44.36 24.13 26.95
CA LEU A 106 -45.69 24.59 26.53
C LEU A 106 -45.93 26.06 26.89
N LEU A 107 -45.56 26.46 28.11
CA LEU A 107 -45.66 27.84 28.57
C LEU A 107 -44.82 28.80 27.73
N ARG A 108 -43.57 28.45 27.41
CA ARG A 108 -42.67 29.33 26.65
C ARG A 108 -42.93 29.35 25.14
N LYS A 109 -43.34 28.23 24.56
CA LYS A 109 -43.51 28.06 23.10
C LYS A 109 -44.90 28.40 22.60
N PHE A 110 -45.94 28.20 23.43
CA PHE A 110 -47.34 28.40 23.05
C PHE A 110 -48.12 29.30 24.03
N GLY A 111 -47.48 29.82 25.09
CA GLY A 111 -48.16 30.53 26.18
C GLY A 111 -49.05 29.63 27.06
N TYR A 112 -49.10 28.32 26.79
CA TYR A 112 -50.10 27.42 27.35
C TYR A 112 -49.71 26.96 28.76
N GLN A 113 -50.48 27.40 29.76
CA GLN A 113 -50.30 26.98 31.15
C GLN A 113 -50.94 25.60 31.39
N THR A 114 -50.18 24.70 32.01
CA THR A 114 -50.67 23.39 32.48
C THR A 114 -49.93 23.00 33.77
N ASN A 115 -50.15 21.77 34.25
CA ASN A 115 -49.54 21.23 35.45
C ASN A 115 -49.08 19.79 35.20
N HIS A 116 -47.93 19.39 35.73
CA HIS A 116 -47.40 18.03 35.62
C HIS A 116 -48.36 16.90 36.06
N HIS A 117 -49.33 17.16 36.96
CA HIS A 117 -50.39 16.19 37.28
C HIS A 117 -51.39 16.01 36.12
N THR A 118 -51.75 17.12 35.48
CA THR A 118 -52.61 17.21 34.29
C THR A 118 -51.93 16.48 33.10
N LEU A 119 -50.65 16.76 32.88
CA LEU A 119 -49.81 16.04 31.91
C LEU A 119 -49.71 14.54 32.20
N LYS A 120 -49.54 14.13 33.48
CA LYS A 120 -49.49 12.70 33.84
C LYS A 120 -50.81 11.98 33.53
N ARG A 121 -51.95 12.61 33.80
CA ARG A 121 -53.27 12.01 33.49
C ARG A 121 -53.46 11.86 31.97
N PHE A 122 -53.07 12.86 31.19
CA PHE A 122 -53.17 12.84 29.72
C PHE A 122 -52.20 11.85 29.06
N LEU A 123 -50.97 11.71 29.56
CA LEU A 123 -49.99 10.79 28.97
C LEU A 123 -50.23 9.31 29.34
N LYS A 124 -51.03 9.01 30.38
CA LYS A 124 -51.28 7.63 30.85
C LYS A 124 -51.74 6.64 29.75
N PRO A 125 -52.64 6.97 28.80
CA PRO A 125 -53.00 6.07 27.70
C PRO A 125 -51.87 5.84 26.68
N TYR A 126 -50.86 6.71 26.67
CA TYR A 126 -49.72 6.71 25.75
C TYR A 126 -48.42 6.24 26.42
N GLU A 127 -48.48 5.62 27.61
CA GLU A 127 -47.30 5.08 28.31
C GLU A 127 -46.74 3.80 27.65
N THR A 128 -47.46 3.20 26.69
CA THR A 128 -47.06 2.01 25.94
C THR A 128 -45.99 2.34 24.86
N PRO A 129 -44.76 1.81 24.96
CA PRO A 129 -43.68 2.19 24.05
C PRO A 129 -43.72 1.39 22.73
N ILE A 130 -44.39 1.91 21.71
CA ILE A 130 -44.06 1.55 20.32
C ILE A 130 -42.79 2.31 19.96
N GLN A 131 -41.64 1.69 20.22
CA GLN A 131 -40.33 2.29 19.96
C GLN A 131 -39.98 2.19 18.46
N LEU A 132 -40.61 3.04 17.66
CA LEU A 132 -40.10 3.37 16.33
C LEU A 132 -38.74 4.05 16.49
N GLU A 133 -37.75 3.63 15.71
CA GLU A 133 -36.48 4.34 15.58
C GLU A 133 -36.71 5.64 14.81
N LEU A 134 -37.09 6.69 15.54
CA LEU A 134 -37.08 8.06 15.03
C LEU A 134 -35.62 8.43 14.71
N ASP A 135 -35.32 8.61 13.43
CA ASP A 135 -33.99 8.96 12.95
C ASP A 135 -33.72 10.45 13.22
N LEU A 136 -33.39 10.75 14.48
CA LEU A 136 -33.25 12.11 14.99
C LEU A 136 -31.99 12.77 14.43
N THR A 137 -32.13 14.01 13.94
CA THR A 137 -31.02 14.85 13.50
C THR A 137 -30.05 15.13 14.65
N THR A 138 -28.99 14.33 14.72
CA THR A 138 -27.84 14.55 15.60
C THR A 138 -27.19 15.89 15.30
N PHE A 139 -26.53 16.49 16.29
CA PHE A 139 -25.73 17.71 16.11
C PHE A 139 -24.67 17.56 15.01
N SER A 140 -24.21 16.33 14.74
CA SER A 140 -23.24 15.98 13.70
C SER A 140 -23.83 15.76 12.30
N SER A 141 -25.15 15.71 12.13
CA SER A 141 -25.81 15.44 10.84
C SER A 141 -26.53 16.65 10.23
N PHE A 142 -26.40 17.84 10.83
CA PHE A 142 -26.73 19.10 10.18
C PHE A 142 -25.73 19.40 9.05
N ALA A 143 -26.23 19.93 7.93
CA ALA A 143 -25.38 20.36 6.81
C ALA A 143 -24.58 21.63 7.14
N ASP A 144 -25.12 22.47 8.03
CA ASP A 144 -24.49 23.69 8.52
C ASP A 144 -24.27 23.65 10.05
N ALA A 145 -23.10 24.08 10.49
CA ALA A 145 -22.72 24.19 11.89
C ALA A 145 -23.42 25.36 12.60
N TYR A 146 -23.79 26.43 11.89
CA TYR A 146 -24.58 27.53 12.46
C TYR A 146 -26.02 27.06 12.75
N GLU A 147 -26.72 26.40 11.82
CA GLU A 147 -28.03 25.77 12.09
C GLU A 147 -28.01 24.78 13.27
N ALA A 148 -26.95 23.98 13.40
CA ALA A 148 -26.78 23.05 14.53
C ALA A 148 -26.70 23.78 15.88
N ARG A 149 -25.88 24.83 15.97
CA ARG A 149 -25.74 25.66 17.18
C ARG A 149 -27.00 26.49 17.47
N TRP A 150 -27.61 27.07 16.45
CA TRP A 150 -28.89 27.76 16.58
C TRP A 150 -30.00 26.84 17.09
N THR A 151 -30.02 25.57 16.68
CA THR A 151 -30.99 24.59 17.21
C THR A 151 -30.81 24.34 18.71
N VAL A 152 -29.57 24.31 19.21
CA VAL A 152 -29.28 24.22 20.66
C VAL A 152 -29.80 25.46 21.42
N VAL A 153 -29.57 26.67 20.88
CA VAL A 153 -30.08 27.93 21.45
C VAL A 153 -31.60 27.96 21.46
N ARG A 154 -32.24 27.65 20.32
CA ARG A 154 -33.70 27.58 20.16
C ARG A 154 -34.33 26.65 21.19
N MET A 155 -33.82 25.42 21.38
CA MET A 155 -34.34 24.50 22.38
C MET A 155 -34.18 25.06 23.83
N ALA A 156 -33.08 25.72 24.14
CA ALA A 156 -32.90 26.35 25.46
C ALA A 156 -33.88 27.51 25.70
N HIS A 157 -34.13 28.34 24.69
CA HIS A 157 -35.15 29.41 24.74
C HIS A 157 -36.56 28.83 24.89
N GLU A 158 -36.93 27.83 24.06
CA GLU A 158 -38.17 27.06 24.16
C GLU A 158 -38.37 26.43 25.55
N GLY A 159 -37.31 26.27 26.36
CA GLY A 159 -37.41 25.84 27.75
C GLY A 159 -37.02 24.37 27.98
N TRP A 160 -36.29 23.74 27.07
CA TRP A 160 -35.69 22.43 27.31
C TRP A 160 -34.57 22.50 28.36
N ASN A 161 -34.34 21.40 29.09
CA ASN A 161 -33.21 21.27 29.99
C ASN A 161 -31.91 21.02 29.21
N LYS A 162 -30.80 21.60 29.67
CA LYS A 162 -29.45 21.40 29.08
C LYS A 162 -29.00 19.92 29.02
N LYS A 163 -29.60 19.01 29.81
CA LYS A 163 -29.43 17.56 29.67
C LYS A 163 -30.23 17.01 28.48
N SER A 164 -31.52 17.30 28.42
CA SER A 164 -32.43 16.82 27.37
C SER A 164 -31.96 17.24 25.97
N ILE A 165 -31.47 18.48 25.81
CA ILE A 165 -30.84 18.97 24.57
C ILE A 165 -29.62 18.10 24.19
N ALA A 166 -28.73 17.84 25.16
CA ALA A 166 -27.53 17.03 24.97
C ALA A 166 -27.86 15.58 24.55
N ASP A 167 -28.79 14.94 25.26
CA ASP A 167 -29.20 13.55 25.03
C ASP A 167 -30.01 13.38 23.73
N CYS A 168 -30.79 14.39 23.32
CA CYS A 168 -31.59 14.40 22.09
C CYS A 168 -30.70 14.57 20.85
N LEU A 169 -29.87 15.62 20.83
CA LEU A 169 -28.98 15.96 19.70
C LEU A 169 -27.63 15.22 19.74
N LYS A 170 -27.41 14.29 20.69
CA LYS A 170 -26.21 13.45 20.84
C LYS A 170 -24.88 14.23 20.99
N LEU A 171 -24.91 15.36 21.68
CA LEU A 171 -23.71 16.15 22.03
C LEU A 171 -23.42 16.14 23.54
N SER A 172 -22.20 16.49 23.95
CA SER A 172 -21.87 16.57 25.38
C SER A 172 -22.56 17.76 26.06
N ARG A 173 -22.95 17.61 27.33
CA ARG A 173 -23.53 18.70 28.12
C ARG A 173 -22.61 19.94 28.16
N SER A 174 -21.29 19.75 28.26
CA SER A 174 -20.32 20.86 28.21
C SER A 174 -20.37 21.63 26.89
N HIS A 175 -20.62 20.96 25.76
CA HIS A 175 -20.78 21.62 24.47
C HIS A 175 -22.08 22.44 24.43
N VAL A 176 -23.18 21.95 25.00
CA VAL A 176 -24.43 22.74 25.18
C VAL A 176 -24.19 24.00 26.01
N TYR A 177 -23.44 23.91 27.13
CA TYR A 177 -23.08 25.09 27.92
C TYR A 177 -22.28 26.10 27.08
N LYS A 178 -21.21 25.67 26.39
CA LYS A 178 -20.39 26.57 25.57
C LYS A 178 -21.15 27.28 24.44
N ILE A 179 -22.10 26.60 23.78
CA ILE A 179 -22.91 27.22 22.73
C ILE A 179 -23.82 28.30 23.30
N LEU A 180 -24.39 28.07 24.48
CA LEU A 180 -25.24 29.06 25.16
C LEU A 180 -24.42 30.21 25.73
N GLU A 181 -23.26 29.94 26.33
CA GLU A 181 -22.33 30.97 26.82
C GLU A 181 -21.80 31.87 25.69
N ALA A 182 -21.56 31.32 24.49
CA ALA A 182 -21.21 32.09 23.31
C ALA A 182 -22.37 32.96 22.81
N PHE A 183 -23.61 32.44 22.83
CA PHE A 183 -24.80 33.22 22.46
C PHE A 183 -25.13 34.32 23.47
N ASP A 184 -25.03 34.03 24.77
CA ASP A 184 -25.28 34.97 25.86
C ASP A 184 -24.25 36.12 25.88
N LYS A 185 -23.06 35.92 25.29
CA LYS A 185 -21.97 36.90 25.20
C LYS A 185 -21.92 37.65 23.87
N ASP A 186 -21.92 36.92 22.76
CA ASP A 186 -21.64 37.42 21.40
C ASP A 186 -22.85 37.30 20.45
N GLY A 187 -24.03 36.97 20.98
CA GLY A 187 -25.28 36.88 20.22
C GLY A 187 -25.21 35.87 19.07
N PHE A 188 -25.78 36.24 17.92
CA PHE A 188 -25.78 35.38 16.73
C PHE A 188 -24.37 35.19 16.12
N GLU A 189 -23.46 36.17 16.25
CA GLU A 189 -22.06 36.05 15.78
C GLU A 189 -21.30 34.96 16.58
N GLY A 190 -21.67 34.75 17.84
CA GLY A 190 -21.21 33.63 18.68
C GLY A 190 -21.62 32.23 18.18
N LEU A 191 -22.48 32.14 17.15
CA LEU A 191 -22.93 30.89 16.55
C LEU A 191 -22.26 30.56 15.20
N GLU A 192 -21.39 31.42 14.66
CA GLU A 192 -20.61 31.12 13.45
C GLU A 192 -19.49 30.09 13.70
N ASP A 193 -19.03 29.38 12.66
CA ASP A 193 -17.97 28.37 12.82
C ASP A 193 -16.58 29.01 12.76
N HIS A 194 -16.20 29.72 13.83
CA HIS A 194 -14.88 30.32 14.06
C HIS A 194 -13.72 29.30 14.16
N ARG A 195 -13.88 28.10 13.58
CA ARG A 195 -12.85 27.09 13.38
C ARG A 195 -11.92 27.52 12.25
N THR A 196 -10.99 28.41 12.59
CA THR A 196 -9.78 28.60 11.78
C THR A 196 -9.13 27.24 11.54
N ARG A 197 -9.06 26.84 10.27
CA ARG A 197 -8.32 25.63 9.88
C ARG A 197 -6.86 25.79 10.33
N PRO A 198 -6.25 24.78 10.96
CA PRO A 198 -4.82 24.82 11.22
C PRO A 198 -4.06 25.07 9.90
N PRO A 199 -2.99 25.89 9.86
CA PRO A 199 -2.26 26.23 8.62
C PRO A 199 -1.64 25.06 7.84
N HIS A 200 -1.80 23.83 8.33
CA HIS A 200 -1.35 22.58 7.71
C HIS A 200 -2.50 21.54 7.64
N HIS A 201 -3.75 21.99 7.60
CA HIS A 201 -4.92 21.14 7.44
C HIS A 201 -4.88 20.43 6.07
N PRO A 202 -5.21 19.12 5.96
CA PRO A 202 -5.07 18.40 4.69
C PRO A 202 -5.89 18.95 3.53
N GLY A 203 -7.03 19.59 3.78
CA GLY A 203 -7.83 20.25 2.72
C GLY A 203 -7.14 21.46 2.10
N ASP A 204 -6.11 21.99 2.78
CA ASP A 204 -5.37 23.18 2.39
C ASP A 204 -3.97 22.77 1.83
N GLN A 205 -3.68 21.47 1.83
CA GLN A 205 -2.52 20.79 1.21
C GLN A 205 -2.89 19.99 -0.05
N LEU A 206 -4.16 20.04 -0.48
CA LEU A 206 -4.70 19.27 -1.61
C LEU A 206 -5.22 20.22 -2.69
N ASP A 207 -4.37 21.17 -3.08
CA ASP A 207 -4.66 22.12 -4.15
C ASP A 207 -4.49 21.49 -5.55
N LEU A 208 -4.95 22.20 -6.59
CA LEU A 208 -4.87 21.70 -7.96
C LEU A 208 -3.41 21.50 -8.46
N PRO A 209 -2.44 22.39 -8.15
CA PRO A 209 -1.02 22.13 -8.39
C PRO A 209 -0.52 20.80 -7.81
N PHE A 210 -0.69 20.57 -6.51
CA PHE A 210 -0.20 19.34 -5.86
C PHE A 210 -0.92 18.09 -6.38
N LEU A 211 -2.25 18.17 -6.59
CA LEU A 211 -3.00 17.08 -7.21
C LEU A 211 -2.46 16.77 -8.62
N LYS A 212 -2.08 17.78 -9.41
CA LYS A 212 -1.45 17.58 -10.72
C LYS A 212 -0.05 16.95 -10.62
N VAL A 213 0.85 17.41 -9.75
CA VAL A 213 2.18 16.80 -9.62
C VAL A 213 2.07 15.32 -9.19
N VAL A 214 1.14 15.02 -8.26
CA VAL A 214 0.84 13.63 -7.87
C VAL A 214 0.20 12.83 -9.02
N LEU A 215 -0.60 13.45 -9.89
CA LEU A 215 -1.21 12.82 -11.06
C LEU A 215 -0.15 12.45 -12.10
N ASP A 216 0.73 13.39 -12.44
CA ASP A 216 1.82 13.20 -13.40
C ASP A 216 2.73 12.05 -12.94
N LEU A 217 3.14 12.04 -11.66
CA LEU A 217 3.91 10.93 -11.06
C LEU A 217 3.14 9.60 -11.03
N GLN A 218 1.80 9.61 -10.97
CA GLN A 218 0.99 8.39 -11.08
C GLN A 218 0.91 7.85 -12.51
N HIS A 219 1.04 8.69 -13.54
CA HIS A 219 1.14 8.25 -14.93
C HIS A 219 2.56 7.79 -15.28
N GLU A 220 3.60 8.46 -14.77
CA GLU A 220 5.00 8.02 -14.95
C GLU A 220 5.30 6.71 -14.20
N TYR A 221 4.73 6.54 -12.99
CA TYR A 221 4.95 5.37 -12.14
C TYR A 221 3.64 4.70 -11.68
N PRO A 222 2.85 4.07 -12.58
CA PRO A 222 1.54 3.47 -12.24
C PRO A 222 1.57 2.39 -11.15
N ARG A 223 2.74 1.77 -10.96
CA ARG A 223 2.98 0.70 -9.97
C ARG A 223 3.50 1.23 -8.63
N ALA A 224 3.73 2.54 -8.49
CA ALA A 224 4.23 3.15 -7.27
C ALA A 224 3.11 3.37 -6.23
N GLY A 225 3.29 2.79 -5.04
CA GLY A 225 2.47 3.10 -3.87
C GLY A 225 2.86 4.45 -3.24
N ARG A 226 1.98 5.01 -2.40
CA ARG A 226 2.13 6.35 -1.78
C ARG A 226 3.50 6.66 -1.15
N PHE A 227 4.16 5.67 -0.54
CA PHE A 227 5.52 5.83 0.03
C PHE A 227 6.57 6.18 -1.05
N ARG A 228 6.43 5.63 -2.26
CA ARG A 228 7.35 5.90 -3.37
C ARG A 228 7.01 7.21 -4.09
N ILE A 229 5.73 7.54 -4.29
CA ILE A 229 5.33 8.89 -4.77
C ILE A 229 5.84 9.98 -3.81
N HIS A 230 5.63 9.83 -2.50
CA HIS A 230 6.21 10.73 -1.49
C HIS A 230 7.75 10.78 -1.55
N GLY A 231 8.42 9.67 -1.85
CA GLY A 231 9.86 9.63 -2.03
C GLY A 231 10.37 10.32 -3.29
N LEU A 232 9.52 10.47 -4.33
CA LEU A 232 9.82 11.15 -5.58
C LEU A 232 9.59 12.67 -5.46
N LEU A 233 8.46 13.09 -4.87
CA LEU A 233 8.17 14.49 -4.53
C LEU A 233 9.29 15.10 -3.65
N ASP A 234 9.79 14.33 -2.69
CA ASP A 234 10.94 14.69 -1.83
C ASP A 234 12.22 14.97 -2.62
N LYS A 235 12.46 14.24 -3.73
CA LYS A 235 13.58 14.48 -4.64
C LYS A 235 13.36 15.70 -5.55
N GLN A 236 12.10 16.02 -5.87
CA GLN A 236 11.75 17.19 -6.68
C GLN A 236 11.89 18.52 -5.92
N GLY A 237 12.10 18.49 -4.59
CA GLY A 237 12.48 19.66 -3.80
C GLY A 237 11.31 20.56 -3.40
N GLU A 238 10.09 20.03 -3.29
CA GLU A 238 8.95 20.80 -2.78
C GLU A 238 9.22 21.34 -1.36
N GLU A 239 9.21 22.67 -1.23
CA GLU A 239 9.58 23.41 0.00
C GLU A 239 8.79 22.98 1.25
N LYS A 240 7.58 22.44 1.06
CA LYS A 240 6.67 21.99 2.14
C LYS A 240 5.98 20.65 1.82
N LEU A 241 6.77 19.64 1.45
CA LEU A 241 6.31 18.28 1.12
C LEU A 241 5.20 17.75 2.08
N PRO A 242 3.99 17.46 1.58
CA PRO A 242 2.90 16.92 2.39
C PRO A 242 3.12 15.46 2.85
N SER A 243 2.56 15.13 4.01
CA SER A 243 2.73 13.81 4.67
C SER A 243 2.34 12.60 3.81
N GLU A 244 2.91 11.41 4.06
CA GLU A 244 2.55 10.15 3.35
C GLU A 244 1.02 9.88 3.31
N PRO A 245 0.24 10.15 4.39
CA PRO A 245 -1.22 10.12 4.33
C PRO A 245 -1.86 11.20 3.44
N THR A 246 -1.29 12.41 3.33
CA THR A 246 -1.76 13.45 2.38
C THR A 246 -1.49 13.03 0.94
N VAL A 247 -0.29 12.54 0.61
CA VAL A 247 0.02 11.95 -0.70
C VAL A 247 -0.95 10.79 -1.01
N GLY A 248 -1.24 9.94 -0.02
CA GLY A 248 -2.24 8.87 -0.14
C GLY A 248 -3.66 9.36 -0.46
N ARG A 249 -4.07 10.52 0.07
CA ARG A 249 -5.35 11.17 -0.25
C ARG A 249 -5.35 11.75 -1.68
N ALA A 250 -4.30 12.47 -2.05
CA ALA A 250 -4.13 13.01 -3.41
C ALA A 250 -4.25 11.89 -4.47
N MET A 251 -3.52 10.78 -4.28
CA MET A 251 -3.60 9.64 -5.19
C MET A 251 -5.00 9.00 -5.28
N ALA A 252 -5.82 9.10 -4.24
CA ALA A 252 -7.19 8.59 -4.22
C ALA A 252 -8.17 9.55 -4.94
N ILE A 253 -7.99 10.86 -4.77
CA ILE A 253 -8.72 11.91 -5.52
C ILE A 253 -8.43 11.75 -7.01
N ASN A 254 -7.15 11.67 -7.38
CA ASN A 254 -6.69 11.53 -8.76
C ASN A 254 -7.25 10.27 -9.45
N ARG A 255 -7.32 9.13 -8.74
CA ARG A 255 -7.97 7.90 -9.25
C ARG A 255 -9.49 8.02 -9.41
N ARG A 256 -10.16 8.85 -8.60
CA ARG A 256 -11.63 8.99 -8.62
C ARG A 256 -12.12 10.04 -9.63
N PHE A 257 -11.32 11.08 -9.89
CA PHE A 257 -11.77 12.26 -10.64
C PHE A 257 -10.86 12.69 -11.80
N HIS A 258 -9.62 12.20 -11.88
CA HIS A 258 -8.62 12.69 -12.84
C HIS A 258 -7.95 11.57 -13.67
N GLY A 259 -8.56 10.38 -13.73
CA GLY A 259 -8.12 9.30 -14.63
C GLY A 259 -6.82 8.59 -14.27
N ALA A 260 -6.27 8.82 -13.07
CA ALA A 260 -5.00 8.22 -12.66
C ALA A 260 -5.08 6.68 -12.60
N PRO A 261 -3.98 5.95 -12.88
CA PRO A 261 -3.97 4.49 -12.85
C PRO A 261 -4.46 3.87 -11.53
N GLY A 262 -5.23 2.79 -11.68
CA GLY A 262 -5.74 1.99 -10.57
C GLY A 262 -4.62 1.38 -9.71
N PRO A 263 -4.89 1.03 -8.44
CA PRO A 263 -3.87 0.48 -7.55
C PRO A 263 -3.40 -0.87 -8.06
N TRP A 264 -2.15 -0.94 -8.54
CA TRP A 264 -1.54 -2.16 -9.02
C TRP A 264 -1.45 -3.22 -7.90
N LYS A 265 -1.98 -4.41 -8.17
CA LYS A 265 -1.88 -5.61 -7.32
C LYS A 265 -0.91 -6.59 -7.97
N SER A 266 0.04 -7.13 -7.22
CA SER A 266 0.81 -8.29 -7.69
C SER A 266 0.15 -9.60 -7.28
N ALA A 267 0.35 -10.66 -8.06
CA ALA A 267 0.02 -12.04 -7.68
C ALA A 267 0.88 -12.59 -6.52
N ARG A 268 1.59 -11.72 -5.78
CA ARG A 268 2.33 -12.01 -4.54
C ARG A 268 1.93 -11.07 -3.38
N ASP A 269 0.89 -10.25 -3.54
CA ASP A 269 0.28 -9.47 -2.45
C ASP A 269 -0.91 -10.19 -1.79
N ASP A 270 -1.34 -11.34 -2.33
CA ASP A 270 -2.24 -12.28 -1.65
C ASP A 270 -1.57 -12.84 -0.38
N GLN A 271 -2.41 -13.29 0.58
CA GLN A 271 -2.07 -13.41 1.99
C GLN A 271 -0.66 -13.99 2.26
N PRO A 272 0.26 -13.23 2.87
CA PRO A 272 1.53 -13.79 3.32
C PRO A 272 1.25 -14.81 4.42
N ALA A 273 1.42 -16.10 4.10
CA ALA A 273 1.44 -17.16 5.09
C ALA A 273 2.37 -16.77 6.25
N PRO A 274 2.06 -17.10 7.52
CA PRO A 274 2.75 -16.54 8.69
C PRO A 274 4.23 -16.94 8.74
N VAL A 275 5.08 -16.12 8.11
CA VAL A 275 6.52 -16.37 8.01
C VAL A 275 7.14 -16.17 9.39
N SER A 276 7.46 -17.28 10.07
CA SER A 276 8.28 -17.24 11.28
C SER A 276 9.54 -16.43 11.01
N HIS A 277 9.71 -15.31 11.73
CA HIS A 277 10.87 -14.41 11.61
C HIS A 277 12.14 -15.01 12.24
N ARG A 278 12.43 -16.29 11.95
CA ARG A 278 13.76 -16.88 12.13
C ARG A 278 14.76 -15.95 11.44
N HIS A 279 15.86 -15.66 12.15
CA HIS A 279 16.81 -14.63 11.78
C HIS A 279 17.24 -14.75 10.30
N LEU A 280 17.20 -13.63 9.57
CA LEU A 280 17.81 -13.53 8.24
C LEU A 280 19.30 -13.91 8.40
N PRO A 281 19.79 -14.97 7.73
CA PRO A 281 21.15 -15.48 7.98
C PRO A 281 22.22 -14.46 7.57
N TYR A 282 21.95 -13.69 6.52
CA TYR A 282 22.81 -12.64 6.03
C TYR A 282 22.31 -11.29 6.54
N ARG A 283 22.79 -10.89 7.72
CA ARG A 283 22.48 -9.60 8.35
C ARG A 283 23.69 -8.66 8.28
N PRO A 284 23.67 -7.64 7.42
CA PRO A 284 24.69 -6.59 7.39
C PRO A 284 24.62 -5.75 8.67
N GLU A 285 25.79 -5.48 9.27
CA GLU A 285 25.91 -4.78 10.56
C GLU A 285 26.61 -3.42 10.41
N TYR A 286 27.51 -3.33 9.44
CA TYR A 286 28.24 -2.12 9.04
C TYR A 286 28.32 -2.03 7.50
N PRO A 287 28.54 -0.83 6.93
CA PRO A 287 28.75 -0.64 5.49
C PRO A 287 29.85 -1.53 4.92
N HIS A 288 29.57 -2.15 3.77
CA HIS A 288 30.46 -3.13 3.10
C HIS A 288 30.72 -4.42 3.89
N HIS A 289 29.95 -4.74 4.94
CA HIS A 289 29.99 -6.06 5.56
C HIS A 289 29.61 -7.15 4.55
N MET A 290 28.46 -6.98 3.89
CA MET A 290 27.93 -7.94 2.92
C MET A 290 27.36 -7.18 1.72
N TRP A 291 27.79 -7.55 0.52
CA TRP A 291 27.09 -7.19 -0.72
C TRP A 291 26.13 -8.31 -1.14
N PHE A 292 25.12 -7.97 -1.92
CA PHE A 292 24.12 -8.90 -2.45
C PHE A 292 24.05 -8.73 -3.96
N THR A 293 24.06 -9.84 -4.70
CA THR A 293 23.95 -9.86 -6.16
C THR A 293 22.92 -10.89 -6.61
N ASP A 294 22.31 -10.67 -7.77
CA ASP A 294 21.33 -11.58 -8.39
C ASP A 294 21.07 -11.18 -9.86
N ILE A 295 20.44 -12.06 -10.64
CA ILE A 295 20.08 -11.85 -12.05
C ILE A 295 18.55 -11.96 -12.19
N ARG A 296 17.93 -10.92 -12.75
CA ARG A 296 16.47 -10.83 -12.92
C ARG A 296 16.07 -10.69 -14.39
N TYR A 297 15.05 -11.44 -14.82
CA TYR A 297 14.33 -11.21 -16.07
C TYR A 297 13.57 -9.86 -16.01
N LEU A 298 13.78 -8.98 -17.00
CA LEU A 298 13.08 -7.69 -17.12
C LEU A 298 11.89 -7.77 -18.10
N VAL A 299 12.20 -7.88 -19.39
CA VAL A 299 11.28 -7.69 -20.52
C VAL A 299 11.76 -8.55 -21.69
N GLN A 300 10.90 -8.80 -22.68
CA GLN A 300 11.30 -9.40 -23.95
C GLN A 300 11.42 -8.34 -25.04
N LEU A 301 12.54 -8.33 -25.76
CA LEU A 301 12.74 -7.56 -27.00
C LEU A 301 12.91 -8.57 -28.14
N ASP A 302 12.18 -8.40 -29.24
CA ASP A 302 12.19 -9.30 -30.41
C ASP A 302 12.12 -10.81 -30.05
N GLY A 303 11.29 -11.12 -29.04
CA GLY A 303 11.09 -12.47 -28.49
C GLY A 303 12.16 -12.97 -27.52
N SER A 304 13.31 -12.28 -27.44
CA SER A 304 14.44 -12.63 -26.58
C SER A 304 14.37 -11.93 -25.22
N TRP A 305 14.71 -12.64 -24.15
CA TRP A 305 14.68 -12.10 -22.78
C TRP A 305 15.87 -11.17 -22.50
N VAL A 306 15.56 -10.04 -21.87
CA VAL A 306 16.53 -9.06 -21.39
C VAL A 306 16.64 -9.15 -19.86
N TYR A 307 17.87 -9.07 -19.34
CA TYR A 307 18.21 -9.35 -17.95
C TYR A 307 18.79 -8.13 -17.23
N SER A 308 18.31 -7.87 -16.02
CA SER A 308 18.88 -6.94 -15.05
C SER A 308 19.85 -7.68 -14.13
N ILE A 309 21.08 -7.22 -14.05
CA ILE A 309 22.06 -7.66 -13.05
C ILE A 309 22.34 -6.46 -12.15
N CYS A 310 22.32 -6.66 -10.83
CA CYS A 310 22.52 -5.58 -9.85
C CYS A 310 23.36 -6.04 -8.66
N VAL A 311 24.20 -5.14 -8.12
CA VAL A 311 24.95 -5.34 -6.87
C VAL A 311 24.50 -4.30 -5.83
N LEU A 312 24.07 -4.80 -4.67
CA LEU A 312 23.48 -4.05 -3.57
C LEU A 312 24.41 -4.06 -2.35
N GLU A 313 24.72 -2.90 -1.79
CA GLU A 313 25.37 -2.79 -0.48
C GLU A 313 24.34 -3.10 0.62
N GLY A 314 24.64 -4.10 1.45
CA GLY A 314 23.67 -4.69 2.35
C GLY A 314 23.19 -3.77 3.49
N TYR A 315 24.03 -2.87 3.99
CA TYR A 315 23.69 -2.02 5.14
C TYR A 315 22.88 -0.78 4.71
N SER A 316 23.48 0.04 3.84
CA SER A 316 22.91 1.26 3.26
C SER A 316 21.79 1.02 2.27
N ARG A 317 21.67 -0.20 1.74
CA ARG A 317 20.75 -0.56 0.66
C ARG A 317 21.05 0.18 -0.65
N LYS A 318 22.25 0.75 -0.83
CA LYS A 318 22.65 1.42 -2.07
C LYS A 318 22.90 0.39 -3.18
N MET A 319 22.31 0.57 -4.36
CA MET A 319 22.76 -0.13 -5.56
C MET A 319 24.09 0.47 -5.98
N LEU A 320 25.15 -0.34 -5.92
CA LEU A 320 26.53 0.09 -6.21
C LEU A 320 26.81 0.09 -7.70
N ALA A 321 26.33 -0.93 -8.39
CA ALA A 321 26.38 -1.08 -9.83
C ALA A 321 25.15 -1.87 -10.30
N GLY A 322 24.73 -1.65 -11.54
CA GLY A 322 23.70 -2.41 -12.21
C GLY A 322 23.83 -2.26 -13.73
N MET A 323 23.37 -3.25 -14.49
CA MET A 323 23.40 -3.25 -15.94
C MET A 323 22.27 -4.09 -16.52
N VAL A 324 22.13 -3.97 -17.84
CA VAL A 324 21.18 -4.73 -18.66
C VAL A 324 21.96 -5.53 -19.71
N SER A 325 21.73 -6.84 -19.79
CA SER A 325 22.31 -7.76 -20.80
C SER A 325 21.21 -8.51 -21.56
N GLU A 326 21.49 -8.86 -22.82
CA GLU A 326 20.67 -9.74 -23.67
C GLU A 326 20.83 -11.22 -23.25
N HIS A 327 21.79 -11.54 -22.35
CA HIS A 327 22.16 -12.89 -21.96
C HIS A 327 22.38 -13.02 -20.44
N GLN A 328 22.20 -14.22 -19.89
CA GLN A 328 22.67 -14.57 -18.53
C GLN A 328 24.17 -14.92 -18.55
N ASP A 329 24.99 -14.00 -19.06
CA ASP A 329 26.39 -14.29 -19.35
C ASP A 329 27.32 -13.97 -18.16
N PHE A 330 28.34 -14.81 -18.02
CA PHE A 330 29.36 -14.72 -16.99
C PHE A 330 30.14 -13.40 -17.01
N ILE A 331 30.31 -12.79 -18.19
CA ILE A 331 31.10 -11.57 -18.35
C ILE A 331 30.34 -10.34 -17.88
N SER A 332 29.04 -10.22 -18.12
CA SER A 332 28.21 -9.15 -17.55
C SER A 332 28.29 -9.12 -16.03
N VAL A 333 28.29 -10.29 -15.36
CA VAL A 333 28.52 -10.36 -13.90
C VAL A 333 29.95 -9.95 -13.52
N LEU A 334 30.99 -10.39 -14.23
CA LEU A 334 32.36 -9.96 -13.93
C LEU A 334 32.58 -8.45 -14.16
N GLN A 335 32.00 -7.88 -15.21
CA GLN A 335 32.09 -6.45 -15.51
C GLN A 335 31.41 -5.60 -14.42
N ILE A 336 30.23 -6.03 -13.96
CA ILE A 336 29.53 -5.38 -12.84
C ILE A 336 30.36 -5.45 -11.55
N LEU A 337 30.95 -6.60 -11.27
CA LEU A 337 31.73 -6.83 -10.07
C LEU A 337 33.02 -6.00 -10.11
N TYR A 338 33.72 -5.97 -11.25
CA TYR A 338 34.89 -5.12 -11.45
C TYR A 338 34.54 -3.65 -11.25
N ALA A 339 33.44 -3.15 -11.83
CA ALA A 339 33.01 -1.76 -11.68
C ALA A 339 32.68 -1.41 -10.22
N ALA A 340 31.91 -2.25 -9.54
CA ALA A 340 31.57 -2.06 -8.13
C ALA A 340 32.82 -2.09 -7.22
N LEU A 341 33.74 -3.04 -7.43
CA LEU A 341 34.97 -3.16 -6.64
C LEU A 341 35.99 -2.05 -6.94
N ALA A 342 36.06 -1.55 -8.17
CA ALA A 342 36.95 -0.47 -8.56
C ALA A 342 36.53 0.86 -7.91
N GLU A 343 35.23 1.16 -7.88
CA GLU A 343 34.72 2.38 -7.24
C GLU A 343 34.65 2.25 -5.72
N TYR A 344 34.06 1.18 -5.19
CA TYR A 344 33.70 1.07 -3.77
C TYR A 344 34.65 0.22 -2.92
N GLY A 345 35.68 -0.41 -3.50
CA GLY A 345 36.55 -1.36 -2.78
C GLY A 345 35.87 -2.69 -2.44
N CYS A 346 36.60 -3.61 -1.82
CA CYS A 346 36.09 -4.95 -1.53
C CYS A 346 35.20 -4.99 -0.26
N PRO A 347 34.05 -5.67 -0.30
CA PRO A 347 33.32 -6.03 0.91
C PRO A 347 34.05 -7.13 1.70
N LYS A 348 33.54 -7.46 2.89
CA LYS A 348 33.96 -8.65 3.63
C LYS A 348 33.36 -9.93 3.01
N ALA A 349 32.07 -9.92 2.68
CA ALA A 349 31.39 -11.04 2.03
C ALA A 349 30.46 -10.60 0.88
N LEU A 350 30.10 -11.55 0.01
CA LEU A 350 29.20 -11.34 -1.13
C LEU A 350 28.19 -12.50 -1.20
N VAL A 351 26.91 -12.16 -1.05
CA VAL A 351 25.75 -13.07 -1.05
C VAL A 351 25.13 -13.16 -2.44
N SER A 352 24.87 -14.38 -2.89
CA SER A 352 24.25 -14.72 -4.19
C SER A 352 23.31 -15.92 -4.04
N ASP A 353 22.67 -16.34 -5.13
CA ASP A 353 21.97 -17.62 -5.21
C ASP A 353 22.94 -18.77 -5.60
N ASN A 354 22.43 -19.92 -6.08
CA ASN A 354 23.27 -21.03 -6.55
C ASN A 354 23.30 -21.13 -8.08
N GLY A 355 22.95 -20.05 -8.80
CA GLY A 355 23.07 -19.98 -10.25
C GLY A 355 24.50 -20.27 -10.72
N SER A 356 24.63 -20.93 -11.86
CA SER A 356 25.91 -21.36 -12.43
C SER A 356 26.94 -20.23 -12.52
N VAL A 357 26.50 -19.01 -12.85
CA VAL A 357 27.34 -17.82 -12.95
C VAL A 357 27.98 -17.39 -11.61
N PHE A 358 27.40 -17.78 -10.47
CA PHE A 358 27.91 -17.45 -9.13
C PHE A 358 28.61 -18.63 -8.43
N THR A 359 28.25 -19.87 -8.75
CA THR A 359 28.98 -21.07 -8.30
C THR A 359 30.22 -21.36 -9.17
N ALA A 360 30.27 -20.77 -10.35
CA ALA A 360 31.39 -20.58 -11.26
C ALA A 360 32.80 -20.57 -10.62
N GLY A 361 33.63 -21.55 -10.98
CA GLY A 361 35.00 -21.66 -10.48
C GLY A 361 35.88 -20.43 -10.74
N GLY A 362 35.67 -19.73 -11.86
CA GLY A 362 36.36 -18.46 -12.17
C GLY A 362 35.98 -17.31 -11.25
N TYR A 363 34.68 -17.15 -10.97
CA TYR A 363 34.14 -16.12 -10.06
C TYR A 363 34.59 -16.39 -8.61
N LEU A 364 34.46 -17.63 -8.14
CA LEU A 364 34.92 -18.02 -6.80
C LEU A 364 36.44 -17.87 -6.64
N SER A 365 37.23 -18.03 -7.71
CA SER A 365 38.67 -17.76 -7.73
C SER A 365 38.97 -16.26 -7.59
N ILE A 366 38.24 -15.40 -8.31
CA ILE A 366 38.37 -13.93 -8.22
C ILE A 366 38.02 -13.45 -6.80
N LEU A 367 36.90 -13.91 -6.22
CA LEU A 367 36.53 -13.55 -4.85
C LEU A 367 37.59 -14.00 -3.83
N ARG A 368 38.10 -15.22 -3.96
CA ARG A 368 39.17 -15.75 -3.09
C ARG A 368 40.48 -14.97 -3.22
N GLU A 369 40.91 -14.63 -4.44
CA GLU A 369 42.12 -13.82 -4.69
C GLU A 369 41.98 -12.38 -4.18
N LEU A 370 40.76 -11.88 -3.99
CA LEU A 370 40.46 -10.57 -3.41
C LEU A 370 40.09 -10.63 -1.92
N GLU A 371 40.16 -11.79 -1.27
CA GLU A 371 39.78 -12.01 0.13
C GLU A 371 38.31 -11.64 0.44
N ILE A 372 37.40 -11.89 -0.51
CA ILE A 372 35.94 -11.74 -0.36
C ILE A 372 35.33 -13.12 -0.13
N GLU A 373 34.48 -13.23 0.89
CA GLU A 373 33.82 -14.48 1.26
C GLU A 373 32.54 -14.72 0.41
N PRO A 374 32.47 -15.78 -0.41
CA PRO A 374 31.26 -16.12 -1.16
C PRO A 374 30.23 -16.79 -0.25
N LEU A 375 28.99 -16.29 -0.28
CA LEU A 375 27.86 -16.82 0.47
C LEU A 375 26.70 -17.12 -0.49
N HIS A 376 26.08 -18.29 -0.36
CA HIS A 376 24.99 -18.73 -1.22
C HIS A 376 23.73 -18.99 -0.40
N ILE A 377 22.60 -18.39 -0.81
CA ILE A 377 21.31 -18.64 -0.16
C ILE A 377 20.86 -20.10 -0.31
N GLU A 378 20.03 -20.58 0.61
CA GLU A 378 19.48 -21.94 0.52
C GLU A 378 18.51 -22.08 -0.65
N LYS A 379 18.51 -23.25 -1.31
CA LYS A 379 17.60 -23.55 -2.43
C LYS A 379 16.15 -23.34 -2.02
N GLY A 380 15.44 -22.51 -2.78
CA GLY A 380 14.03 -22.16 -2.52
C GLY A 380 13.80 -21.10 -1.45
N LYS A 381 14.85 -20.42 -0.93
CA LYS A 381 14.73 -19.37 0.10
C LYS A 381 15.15 -17.97 -0.38
N PRO A 382 14.54 -17.41 -1.45
CA PRO A 382 14.96 -16.13 -2.05
C PRO A 382 14.91 -14.94 -1.08
N TRP A 383 14.11 -15.00 -0.03
CA TRP A 383 14.04 -13.97 1.01
C TRP A 383 15.34 -13.83 1.83
N GLN A 384 16.27 -14.77 1.73
CA GLN A 384 17.62 -14.65 2.30
C GLN A 384 18.50 -13.70 1.47
N ASN A 385 18.21 -13.51 0.18
CA ASN A 385 18.89 -12.53 -0.67
C ASN A 385 18.18 -11.17 -0.53
N LEU A 386 18.87 -10.19 0.04
CA LEU A 386 18.28 -8.87 0.33
C LEU A 386 18.00 -8.02 -0.93
N ILE A 387 18.40 -8.48 -2.12
CA ILE A 387 18.12 -7.81 -3.40
C ILE A 387 16.75 -8.11 -4.00
N GLU A 388 16.11 -9.27 -3.68
CA GLU A 388 14.71 -9.58 -4.07
C GLU A 388 13.75 -8.50 -3.53
N ALA A 389 14.02 -7.95 -2.34
CA ALA A 389 13.26 -6.82 -1.79
C ALA A 389 13.41 -5.52 -2.61
N GLN A 390 14.48 -5.38 -3.39
CA GLN A 390 14.77 -4.21 -4.24
C GLN A 390 14.31 -4.42 -5.69
N PHE A 391 14.30 -5.65 -6.20
CA PHE A 391 13.60 -5.96 -7.45
C PHE A 391 12.09 -5.67 -7.33
N LYS A 392 11.49 -5.88 -6.15
CA LYS A 392 10.13 -5.37 -5.85
C LYS A 392 9.99 -3.84 -5.82
N VAL A 393 11.08 -3.09 -5.88
CA VAL A 393 11.08 -1.62 -6.08
C VAL A 393 11.27 -1.28 -7.56
N GLN A 394 12.14 -2.00 -8.27
CA GLN A 394 12.28 -1.92 -9.73
C GLN A 394 10.93 -2.17 -10.43
N LEU A 395 10.22 -3.23 -10.02
CA LEU A 395 8.86 -3.56 -10.43
C LEU A 395 7.82 -2.45 -10.19
N ARG A 396 8.11 -1.50 -9.28
CA ARG A 396 7.23 -0.38 -8.92
C ARG A 396 7.64 0.96 -9.51
N LEU A 397 8.86 1.09 -10.04
CA LEU A 397 9.45 2.36 -10.53
C LEU A 397 10.01 2.31 -11.95
N ALA A 398 10.26 1.12 -12.53
CA ALA A 398 11.00 0.98 -13.78
C ALA A 398 10.34 0.01 -14.77
N ASP A 399 9.78 -1.11 -14.29
CA ASP A 399 9.24 -2.15 -15.19
C ASP A 399 8.16 -1.65 -16.16
N TYR A 400 7.29 -0.73 -15.75
CA TYR A 400 6.31 -0.12 -16.66
C TYR A 400 6.95 0.66 -17.82
N LYS A 401 8.15 1.22 -17.62
CA LYS A 401 8.94 1.88 -18.66
C LYS A 401 9.73 0.87 -19.49
N PHE A 402 10.27 -0.19 -18.87
CA PHE A 402 10.89 -1.30 -19.60
C PHE A 402 9.91 -1.98 -20.57
N GLU A 403 8.65 -2.17 -20.15
CA GLU A 403 7.56 -2.72 -20.99
C GLU A 403 7.16 -1.82 -22.17
N GLN A 404 7.58 -0.54 -22.18
CA GLN A 404 7.38 0.40 -23.29
C GLN A 404 8.63 0.58 -24.16
N ALA A 405 9.79 0.09 -23.71
CA ALA A 405 11.05 0.23 -24.43
C ALA A 405 11.12 -0.78 -25.58
N GLN A 406 11.35 -0.28 -26.80
CA GLN A 406 11.46 -1.12 -28.01
C GLN A 406 12.90 -1.53 -28.35
N MET A 407 13.91 -1.03 -27.63
CA MET A 407 15.33 -1.24 -27.93
C MET A 407 16.15 -1.38 -26.63
N LEU A 408 17.24 -2.16 -26.69
CA LEU A 408 18.12 -2.42 -25.55
C LEU A 408 18.66 -1.13 -24.92
N ASP A 409 19.11 -0.18 -25.73
CA ASP A 409 19.64 1.11 -25.29
C ASP A 409 18.62 1.92 -24.45
N ALA A 410 17.32 1.81 -24.77
CA ALA A 410 16.26 2.44 -23.99
C ALA A 410 16.05 1.73 -22.63
N VAL A 411 16.10 0.40 -22.60
CA VAL A 411 16.07 -0.37 -21.34
C VAL A 411 17.30 -0.05 -20.48
N GLN A 412 18.49 0.10 -21.08
CA GLN A 412 19.73 0.50 -20.39
C GLN A 412 19.61 1.90 -19.76
N ASN A 413 19.07 2.89 -20.51
CA ASN A 413 18.87 4.25 -20.01
C ASN A 413 17.88 4.30 -18.84
N GLU A 414 16.73 3.64 -18.97
CA GLU A 414 15.74 3.55 -17.87
C GLU A 414 16.27 2.77 -16.67
N HIS A 415 17.17 1.80 -16.87
CA HIS A 415 17.79 1.04 -15.78
C HIS A 415 18.80 1.91 -14.99
N ALA A 416 19.58 2.73 -15.69
CA ALA A 416 20.45 3.74 -15.06
C ALA A 416 19.63 4.80 -14.30
N ALA A 417 18.59 5.35 -14.91
CA ALA A 417 17.68 6.31 -14.28
C ALA A 417 16.96 5.71 -13.06
N PHE A 418 16.59 4.43 -13.12
CA PHE A 418 16.06 3.68 -11.98
C PHE A 418 17.09 3.54 -10.86
N ILE A 419 18.35 3.17 -11.13
CA ILE A 419 19.40 3.03 -10.11
C ILE A 419 19.63 4.37 -9.39
N GLU A 420 19.71 5.46 -10.14
CA GLU A 420 19.86 6.80 -9.55
C GLU A 420 18.65 7.16 -8.68
N THR A 421 17.43 7.02 -9.20
CA THR A 421 16.17 7.29 -8.49
C THR A 421 16.01 6.41 -7.25
N PHE A 422 16.36 5.13 -7.34
CA PHE A 422 16.35 4.21 -6.21
C PHE A 422 17.34 4.63 -5.11
N ASN A 423 18.54 5.07 -5.50
CA ASN A 423 19.59 5.50 -4.57
C ASN A 423 19.35 6.89 -3.96
N THR A 424 18.57 7.75 -4.63
CA THR A 424 18.30 9.15 -4.24
C THR A 424 16.91 9.38 -3.64
N THR A 425 16.00 8.40 -3.67
CA THR A 425 14.70 8.49 -2.99
C THR A 425 14.70 7.78 -1.63
N ARG A 426 13.79 8.17 -0.73
CA ARG A 426 13.69 7.59 0.62
C ARG A 426 13.50 6.06 0.59
N HIS A 427 14.28 5.33 1.39
CA HIS A 427 14.19 3.87 1.51
C HIS A 427 13.49 3.45 2.80
N TYR A 428 12.56 2.49 2.70
CA TYR A 428 11.70 2.07 3.82
C TYR A 428 12.46 1.51 5.02
N ALA A 429 13.63 0.91 4.81
CA ALA A 429 14.50 0.43 5.90
C ALA A 429 15.02 1.60 6.77
N HIS A 430 15.20 2.79 6.19
CA HIS A 430 15.86 3.93 6.84
C HIS A 430 14.90 4.88 7.55
N ARG A 431 13.58 4.68 7.43
CA ARG A 431 12.53 5.52 8.02
C ARG A 431 12.58 5.66 9.55
N LYS A 432 13.32 4.79 10.24
CA LYS A 432 13.50 4.79 11.71
C LYS A 432 14.93 5.13 12.17
N ARG A 433 15.85 5.52 11.28
CA ARG A 433 17.21 5.92 11.70
C ARG A 433 17.17 7.24 12.49
N ALA A 434 18.02 7.35 13.51
CA ALA A 434 18.15 8.54 14.36
C ALA A 434 19.06 9.63 13.76
N ASP A 435 20.00 9.25 12.89
CA ASP A 435 20.89 10.15 12.14
C ASP A 435 20.16 11.03 11.10
N GLY A 436 18.87 10.82 10.88
CA GLY A 436 18.07 11.55 9.91
C GLY A 436 18.24 11.09 8.45
N HIS A 437 19.25 10.28 8.13
CA HIS A 437 19.55 9.85 6.76
C HIS A 437 18.41 8.94 6.23
N ARG A 438 17.83 9.26 5.07
CA ARG A 438 16.63 8.55 4.54
C ARG A 438 16.87 7.86 3.21
N THR A 439 17.79 8.33 2.38
CA THR A 439 18.09 7.69 1.08
C THR A 439 19.20 6.63 1.23
N PRO A 440 19.32 5.68 0.30
CA PRO A 440 20.47 4.78 0.28
C PRO A 440 21.83 5.47 0.10
N ILE A 441 21.90 6.59 -0.64
CA ILE A 441 23.15 7.33 -0.82
C ILE A 441 23.60 8.04 0.46
N ASP A 442 22.69 8.65 1.23
CA ASP A 442 23.02 9.31 2.51
C ASP A 442 23.59 8.30 3.52
N VAL A 443 22.97 7.11 3.60
CA VAL A 443 23.34 6.10 4.60
C VAL A 443 24.68 5.42 4.28
N LEU A 444 25.13 5.45 3.02
CA LEU A 444 26.50 5.06 2.69
C LEU A 444 27.50 6.22 2.82
N GLY A 445 27.09 7.41 2.40
CA GLY A 445 27.95 8.59 2.37
C GLY A 445 29.22 8.37 1.54
N TRP A 446 30.37 8.74 2.12
CA TRP A 446 31.70 8.59 1.54
C TRP A 446 32.38 7.26 1.87
N LEU A 447 31.72 6.36 2.61
CA LEU A 447 32.31 5.11 3.06
C LEU A 447 32.56 4.16 1.88
N LYS A 448 33.69 3.44 1.97
CA LYS A 448 34.14 2.45 0.99
C LYS A 448 34.68 1.22 1.73
N GLY A 449 34.65 0.06 1.07
CA GLY A 449 35.19 -1.19 1.58
C GLY A 449 36.72 -1.22 1.63
N ARG A 450 37.30 -2.40 1.86
CA ARG A 450 38.74 -2.62 1.87
C ARG A 450 39.33 -2.22 0.51
N ARG A 451 40.20 -1.21 0.49
CA ARG A 451 40.87 -0.74 -0.72
C ARG A 451 41.76 -1.85 -1.29
N VAL A 452 41.70 -2.01 -2.61
CA VAL A 452 42.61 -2.88 -3.38
C VAL A 452 43.31 -2.02 -4.43
N GLU A 453 44.60 -2.27 -4.68
CA GLU A 453 45.33 -1.56 -5.73
C GLU A 453 44.70 -1.84 -7.10
N ALA A 454 44.42 -0.79 -7.88
CA ALA A 454 43.85 -0.93 -9.21
C ALA A 454 44.69 -1.81 -10.15
N LYS A 455 46.01 -1.96 -9.91
CA LYS A 455 46.84 -2.97 -10.58
C LYS A 455 46.43 -4.39 -10.19
N ARG A 456 46.44 -4.74 -8.89
CA ARG A 456 45.99 -6.06 -8.39
C ARG A 456 44.59 -6.40 -8.90
N LEU A 457 43.62 -5.48 -8.79
CA LEU A 457 42.27 -5.70 -9.28
C LEU A 457 42.25 -6.04 -10.79
N ARG A 458 42.93 -5.24 -11.62
CA ARG A 458 43.05 -5.53 -13.07
C ARG A 458 43.81 -6.83 -13.35
N GLU A 459 44.80 -7.21 -12.55
CA GLU A 459 45.58 -8.44 -12.73
C GLU A 459 44.82 -9.71 -12.29
N THR A 460 43.91 -9.61 -11.33
CA THR A 460 42.98 -10.69 -10.97
C THR A 460 41.95 -10.90 -12.08
N PHE A 461 41.28 -9.83 -12.56
CA PHE A 461 40.29 -9.94 -13.65
C PHE A 461 40.90 -10.27 -15.03
N ARG A 462 42.15 -9.84 -15.32
CA ARG A 462 42.90 -10.26 -16.53
C ARG A 462 43.21 -11.77 -16.61
N ARG A 463 42.98 -12.54 -15.54
CA ARG A 463 43.06 -14.02 -15.59
C ARG A 463 41.80 -14.63 -16.20
N ALA A 464 40.68 -13.92 -16.14
CA ALA A 464 39.49 -14.23 -16.92
C ALA A 464 39.56 -13.57 -18.31
N GLU A 465 39.99 -12.30 -18.43
CA GLU A 465 39.87 -11.54 -19.69
C GLU A 465 41.20 -11.29 -20.44
N PHE A 466 41.32 -11.83 -21.65
CA PHE A 466 42.26 -11.38 -22.68
C PHE A 466 41.57 -10.45 -23.68
N LEU A 467 42.05 -9.21 -23.80
CA LEU A 467 41.58 -8.29 -24.84
C LEU A 467 42.53 -8.35 -26.04
N ARG A 468 42.01 -8.52 -27.27
CA ARG A 468 42.78 -8.70 -28.51
C ARG A 468 42.23 -7.90 -29.67
N THR A 469 43.10 -7.54 -30.62
CA THR A 469 42.69 -6.99 -31.91
C THR A 469 42.57 -8.12 -32.92
N VAL A 470 41.44 -8.18 -33.64
CA VAL A 470 41.22 -9.14 -34.72
C VAL A 470 42.08 -8.77 -35.92
N ASN A 471 42.70 -9.75 -36.56
CA ASN A 471 43.49 -9.56 -37.78
C ASN A 471 42.58 -9.20 -38.99
N ARG A 472 43.16 -9.11 -40.19
CA ARG A 472 42.41 -8.82 -41.43
C ARG A 472 41.54 -9.99 -41.95
N HIS A 473 41.57 -11.14 -41.29
CA HIS A 473 40.96 -12.43 -41.69
C HIS A 473 40.02 -13.01 -40.62
N GLY A 474 39.65 -12.23 -39.59
CA GLY A 474 38.77 -12.68 -38.50
C GLY A 474 39.41 -13.41 -37.33
N PHE A 475 40.73 -13.62 -37.31
CA PHE A 475 41.44 -14.36 -36.26
C PHE A 475 42.07 -13.47 -35.18
N VAL A 476 42.22 -14.03 -33.98
CA VAL A 476 42.92 -13.47 -32.81
C VAL A 476 44.00 -14.41 -32.30
N SER A 477 45.08 -13.84 -31.73
CA SER A 477 46.17 -14.63 -31.13
C SER A 477 46.07 -14.69 -29.60
N VAL A 478 46.02 -15.91 -29.07
CA VAL A 478 45.95 -16.19 -27.63
C VAL A 478 47.04 -17.19 -27.27
N GLN A 479 48.07 -16.72 -26.56
CA GLN A 479 49.27 -17.50 -26.25
C GLN A 479 49.94 -18.07 -27.51
N ARG A 480 49.92 -19.40 -27.69
CA ARG A 480 50.42 -20.10 -28.88
C ARG A 480 49.33 -20.46 -29.91
N PHE A 481 48.08 -20.03 -29.68
CA PHE A 481 46.96 -20.33 -30.54
C PHE A 481 46.58 -19.13 -31.41
N TYR A 482 46.14 -19.44 -32.63
CA TYR A 482 45.39 -18.55 -33.50
C TYR A 482 43.96 -19.09 -33.54
N ILE A 483 42.97 -18.24 -33.31
CA ILE A 483 41.59 -18.64 -33.05
C ILE A 483 40.67 -17.73 -33.87
N TYR A 484 39.72 -18.28 -34.63
CA TYR A 484 38.75 -17.47 -35.36
C TYR A 484 37.76 -16.79 -34.40
N ALA A 485 37.43 -15.55 -34.68
CA ALA A 485 36.47 -14.73 -33.92
C ALA A 485 35.29 -14.34 -34.82
N GLU A 486 35.53 -13.42 -35.75
CA GLU A 486 34.62 -13.04 -36.84
C GLU A 486 35.37 -12.14 -37.84
N SER A 487 35.22 -12.39 -39.14
CA SER A 487 35.89 -11.67 -40.23
C SER A 487 35.44 -10.22 -40.35
N GLY A 488 34.14 -9.97 -40.18
CA GLY A 488 33.55 -8.61 -40.10
C GLY A 488 34.04 -7.79 -38.89
N LEU A 489 34.67 -8.41 -37.90
CA LEU A 489 35.36 -7.74 -36.80
C LEU A 489 36.82 -7.36 -37.09
N SER A 490 37.26 -7.44 -38.35
CA SER A 490 38.59 -7.00 -38.81
C SER A 490 39.04 -5.67 -38.19
N ARG A 491 40.24 -5.68 -37.59
CA ARG A 491 40.86 -4.55 -36.83
C ARG A 491 40.09 -4.07 -35.60
N LYS A 492 38.95 -4.66 -35.23
CA LYS A 492 38.23 -4.34 -33.98
C LYS A 492 38.90 -5.01 -32.79
N ARG A 493 38.60 -4.50 -31.59
CA ARG A 493 39.10 -5.03 -30.31
C ARG A 493 38.01 -5.90 -29.67
N VAL A 494 38.30 -7.18 -29.52
CA VAL A 494 37.40 -8.19 -28.92
C VAL A 494 37.88 -8.62 -27.53
N PHE A 495 36.93 -9.09 -26.73
CA PHE A 495 37.17 -9.71 -25.44
C PHE A 495 37.20 -11.22 -25.62
N ILE A 496 38.09 -11.90 -24.91
CA ILE A 496 38.25 -13.35 -24.92
C ILE A 496 38.38 -13.81 -23.48
N TRP A 497 37.64 -14.83 -23.07
CA TRP A 497 37.76 -15.40 -21.73
C TRP A 497 37.81 -16.92 -21.74
N ILE A 498 38.28 -17.49 -20.63
CA ILE A 498 38.28 -18.93 -20.40
C ILE A 498 37.48 -19.22 -19.13
N TYR A 499 36.49 -20.09 -19.24
CA TYR A 499 35.55 -20.44 -18.17
C TYR A 499 35.12 -21.90 -18.26
N GLU A 500 35.24 -22.67 -17.17
CA GLU A 500 34.86 -24.10 -17.06
C GLU A 500 35.34 -25.05 -18.19
N GLY A 501 36.41 -24.68 -18.89
CA GLY A 501 36.91 -25.45 -20.03
C GLY A 501 36.37 -25.00 -21.38
N GLU A 502 35.63 -23.90 -21.46
CA GLU A 502 35.34 -23.18 -22.71
C GLU A 502 36.21 -21.91 -22.84
N LEU A 503 36.69 -21.61 -24.05
CA LEU A 503 37.20 -20.31 -24.45
C LEU A 503 36.12 -19.60 -25.29
N SER A 504 35.68 -18.44 -24.83
CA SER A 504 34.66 -17.61 -25.49
C SER A 504 35.26 -16.32 -26.03
N ILE A 505 34.69 -15.79 -27.12
CA ILE A 505 35.07 -14.53 -27.77
C ILE A 505 33.84 -13.65 -27.99
N ALA A 506 33.91 -12.36 -27.65
CA ALA A 506 32.80 -11.41 -27.83
C ALA A 506 33.24 -10.00 -28.24
N TYR A 507 32.29 -9.26 -28.80
CA TYR A 507 32.42 -7.87 -29.21
C TYR A 507 31.14 -7.10 -28.88
N LYS A 508 31.27 -5.95 -28.22
CA LYS A 508 30.12 -5.13 -27.78
C LYS A 508 28.98 -5.97 -27.18
N GLN A 509 29.32 -6.73 -26.12
CA GLN A 509 28.43 -7.65 -25.38
C GLN A 509 27.91 -8.88 -26.16
N THR A 510 27.95 -8.90 -27.50
CA THR A 510 27.57 -10.09 -28.30
C THR A 510 28.70 -11.11 -28.37
N VAL A 511 28.44 -12.37 -27.99
CA VAL A 511 29.36 -13.51 -28.20
C VAL A 511 29.39 -13.87 -29.70
N VAL A 512 30.58 -14.03 -30.27
CA VAL A 512 30.77 -14.38 -31.70
C VAL A 512 31.32 -15.79 -31.91
N ALA A 513 32.11 -16.31 -30.95
CA ALA A 513 32.68 -17.65 -31.05
C ALA A 513 32.90 -18.28 -29.67
N ARG A 514 32.84 -19.62 -29.61
CA ARG A 514 33.24 -20.47 -28.50
C ARG A 514 34.04 -21.67 -28.99
N TYR A 515 34.90 -22.18 -28.11
CA TYR A 515 35.75 -23.35 -28.31
C TYR A 515 35.81 -24.10 -27.00
N HIS A 516 35.77 -25.43 -27.02
CA HIS A 516 36.24 -26.19 -25.86
C HIS A 516 37.76 -26.02 -25.72
N CYS A 517 38.28 -26.02 -24.48
CA CYS A 517 39.58 -25.43 -24.12
C CYS A 517 40.18 -26.11 -22.88
N ALA A 518 41.11 -27.04 -23.12
CA ALA A 518 41.92 -27.64 -22.06
C ALA A 518 42.92 -26.61 -21.50
N TYR A 519 42.58 -25.97 -20.39
CA TYR A 519 43.38 -24.92 -19.74
C TYR A 519 44.07 -25.41 -18.46
N ASP A 520 45.36 -25.14 -18.35
CA ASP A 520 46.19 -25.46 -17.18
C ASP A 520 46.20 -24.28 -16.19
N PRO A 521 45.57 -24.39 -15.00
CA PRO A 521 45.53 -23.30 -14.03
C PRO A 521 46.86 -23.12 -13.27
N LYS A 522 47.75 -24.14 -13.23
CA LYS A 522 49.05 -24.05 -12.55
C LYS A 522 50.06 -23.29 -13.40
N HIS A 523 50.15 -23.65 -14.68
CA HIS A 523 51.06 -23.02 -15.64
C HIS A 523 50.41 -21.87 -16.44
N LYS A 524 49.12 -21.59 -16.20
CA LYS A 524 48.31 -20.55 -16.88
C LYS A 524 48.32 -20.69 -18.40
N ALA A 525 48.34 -21.94 -18.88
CA ALA A 525 48.64 -22.28 -20.27
C ALA A 525 47.48 -23.03 -20.94
N ILE A 526 47.11 -22.61 -22.15
CA ILE A 526 46.19 -23.39 -22.99
C ILE A 526 46.96 -24.62 -23.51
N GLN A 527 46.48 -25.82 -23.20
CA GLN A 527 47.06 -27.08 -23.66
C GLN A 527 46.52 -27.49 -25.03
N GLY A 528 45.21 -27.34 -25.25
CA GLY A 528 44.51 -27.60 -26.50
C GLY A 528 43.19 -26.82 -26.61
N LEU A 529 42.64 -26.79 -27.82
CA LEU A 529 41.31 -26.30 -28.15
C LEU A 529 40.59 -27.38 -28.99
N SER A 530 39.26 -27.39 -28.96
CA SER A 530 38.40 -28.26 -29.78
C SER A 530 37.03 -27.60 -29.98
N ASP A 531 36.15 -28.26 -30.74
CA ASP A 531 34.70 -28.01 -30.78
C ASP A 531 34.30 -26.53 -31.03
N PRO A 532 34.62 -25.98 -32.22
CA PRO A 532 34.43 -24.57 -32.53
C PRO A 532 32.97 -24.22 -32.86
N THR A 533 32.27 -23.59 -31.92
CA THR A 533 30.91 -23.05 -32.11
C THR A 533 30.99 -21.58 -32.53
N LEU A 534 30.58 -21.26 -33.75
CA LEU A 534 30.50 -19.89 -34.26
C LEU A 534 29.05 -19.40 -34.23
N TYR A 535 28.83 -18.14 -33.87
CA TYR A 535 27.49 -17.54 -33.80
C TYR A 535 27.30 -16.52 -34.92
N THR A 536 26.24 -16.68 -35.71
CA THR A 536 25.80 -15.65 -36.67
C THR A 536 25.33 -14.42 -35.91
N THR A 537 25.93 -13.26 -36.18
CA THR A 537 25.63 -12.00 -35.47
C THR A 537 25.48 -10.82 -36.43
N LYS A 538 25.05 -9.67 -35.89
CA LYS A 538 25.08 -8.35 -36.56
C LYS A 538 26.49 -7.87 -36.98
N PHE A 539 27.53 -8.67 -36.75
CA PHE A 539 28.91 -8.43 -37.16
C PHE A 539 29.43 -9.43 -38.21
N THR A 540 28.66 -10.48 -38.51
CA THR A 540 28.94 -11.43 -39.59
C THR A 540 28.74 -10.72 -40.95
N PRO A 541 29.66 -10.84 -41.93
CA PRO A 541 29.50 -10.18 -43.21
C PRO A 541 28.23 -10.64 -43.95
N PRO A 542 27.50 -9.74 -44.63
CA PRO A 542 26.37 -10.11 -45.49
C PRO A 542 26.81 -10.72 -46.83
N GLN A 543 28.12 -10.80 -47.09
CA GLN A 543 28.70 -11.39 -48.28
C GLN A 543 29.12 -12.82 -47.97
N LEU A 544 28.41 -13.79 -48.56
CA LEU A 544 28.81 -15.20 -48.57
C LEU A 544 30.19 -15.34 -49.23
N GLU A 545 31.05 -16.20 -48.69
CA GLU A 545 32.28 -16.58 -49.38
C GLU A 545 31.94 -17.42 -50.63
N LEU A 546 32.65 -17.19 -51.72
CA LEU A 546 32.37 -17.81 -53.04
C LEU A 546 32.65 -19.32 -53.12
N ILE A 547 33.14 -19.91 -52.03
CA ILE A 547 33.47 -21.32 -51.88
C ILE A 547 33.07 -21.72 -50.46
N GLU A 548 32.14 -22.66 -50.33
CA GLU A 548 31.88 -23.31 -49.04
C GLU A 548 33.02 -24.31 -48.75
N LEU A 549 33.92 -23.92 -47.85
CA LEU A 549 34.97 -24.81 -47.33
C LEU A 549 34.38 -25.72 -46.25
N ASP A 550 34.68 -27.02 -46.33
CA ASP A 550 34.30 -27.97 -45.29
C ASP A 550 35.09 -27.76 -43.97
N ASP A 551 34.68 -28.46 -42.91
CA ASP A 551 35.31 -28.35 -41.58
C ASP A 551 36.74 -28.92 -41.50
N GLU A 552 37.22 -29.69 -42.48
CA GLU A 552 38.62 -30.12 -42.58
C GLU A 552 39.49 -29.05 -43.25
N GLN A 553 38.94 -28.35 -44.24
CA GLN A 553 39.60 -27.26 -44.97
C GLN A 553 39.58 -25.94 -44.18
N TRP A 554 38.49 -25.61 -43.48
CA TRP A 554 38.34 -24.35 -42.75
C TRP A 554 38.85 -24.45 -41.30
N VAL A 555 40.17 -24.37 -41.14
CA VAL A 555 40.86 -24.49 -39.84
C VAL A 555 40.56 -23.31 -38.90
N LYS A 556 39.44 -23.42 -38.15
CA LYS A 556 38.93 -22.42 -37.20
C LYS A 556 39.88 -22.11 -36.04
N PHE A 557 40.83 -23.00 -35.71
CA PHE A 557 41.92 -22.71 -34.76
C PHE A 557 43.21 -23.44 -35.13
N GLN A 558 44.36 -22.80 -34.90
CA GLN A 558 45.69 -23.36 -35.15
C GLN A 558 46.62 -23.20 -33.94
N LYS A 559 47.44 -24.21 -33.64
CA LYS A 559 48.46 -24.22 -32.58
C LYS A 559 49.83 -24.00 -33.20
N HIS A 560 50.46 -22.84 -32.99
CA HIS A 560 51.82 -22.61 -33.45
C HIS A 560 52.84 -23.49 -32.69
N PRO A 561 53.89 -23.98 -33.37
CA PRO A 561 55.00 -24.66 -32.72
C PRO A 561 55.75 -23.69 -31.79
N SER A 562 56.33 -24.21 -30.71
CA SER A 562 57.16 -23.43 -29.80
C SER A 562 58.41 -22.95 -30.53
N ARG A 563 58.61 -21.63 -30.64
CA ARG A 563 59.87 -21.05 -31.15
C ARG A 563 61.01 -21.33 -30.17
N THR A 564 61.72 -22.44 -30.39
CA THR A 564 63.04 -22.68 -29.79
C THR A 564 63.98 -21.60 -30.30
N TYR A 565 64.42 -20.70 -29.43
CA TYR A 565 65.30 -19.60 -29.80
C TYR A 565 66.72 -20.13 -30.02
N SER A 566 66.99 -20.69 -31.21
CA SER A 566 68.32 -21.15 -31.58
C SER A 566 69.29 -19.96 -31.50
N LYS A 567 70.31 -20.09 -30.65
CA LYS A 567 71.35 -19.06 -30.49
C LYS A 567 72.14 -18.96 -31.80
N ARG A 568 71.78 -18.02 -32.68
CA ARG A 568 72.69 -17.62 -33.76
C ARG A 568 73.94 -17.02 -33.13
N ILE A 569 75.05 -17.70 -33.36
CA ILE A 569 76.40 -17.29 -32.96
C ILE A 569 76.68 -15.92 -33.59
N ALA A 570 77.29 -15.01 -32.84
CA ALA A 570 77.61 -13.68 -33.33
C ALA A 570 78.74 -13.75 -34.36
N MET A 571 78.53 -13.14 -35.53
CA MET A 571 79.60 -12.67 -36.41
C MET A 571 79.50 -11.15 -36.50
N LEU A 572 80.60 -10.49 -36.15
CA LEU A 572 80.80 -9.05 -36.25
C LEU A 572 81.88 -8.82 -37.31
N PRO A 573 81.67 -7.87 -38.23
CA PRO A 573 82.74 -6.89 -38.46
C PRO A 573 82.41 -5.46 -38.00
N LYS A 574 83.41 -4.87 -37.35
CA LYS A 574 83.72 -3.43 -37.18
C LYS A 574 83.80 -2.69 -38.54
N GLN A 575 83.76 -1.35 -38.68
CA GLN A 575 83.44 -0.13 -37.86
C GLN A 575 83.25 1.03 -38.90
N LEU A 576 83.19 2.37 -38.71
CA LEU A 576 83.35 3.41 -37.65
C LEU A 576 82.27 4.52 -37.92
N PRO A 577 82.05 5.52 -37.03
CA PRO A 577 81.13 6.65 -37.24
C PRO A 577 81.91 7.94 -37.67
N LEU A 578 81.48 9.21 -37.50
CA LEU A 578 81.20 9.92 -36.23
C LEU A 578 80.58 11.32 -36.48
N LEU A 579 79.57 11.70 -35.66
CA LEU A 579 79.01 13.03 -35.31
C LEU A 579 77.55 12.82 -34.86
N ASP A 580 77.26 12.42 -33.62
CA ASP A 580 77.19 13.22 -32.37
C ASP A 580 76.31 14.48 -32.47
N LEU A 581 75.36 14.76 -31.57
CA LEU A 581 74.94 14.12 -30.29
C LEU A 581 73.45 14.44 -30.03
N GLY A 582 72.63 13.51 -29.49
CA GLY A 582 71.19 13.83 -29.28
C GLY A 582 70.18 12.77 -28.79
N ALA A 583 70.58 11.72 -28.09
CA ALA A 583 69.73 10.81 -27.28
C ALA A 583 68.33 10.39 -27.82
N SER A 584 68.25 9.17 -28.39
CA SER A 584 66.98 8.47 -28.62
C SER A 584 66.37 7.89 -27.33
N ALA A 585 65.04 7.68 -27.37
CA ALA A 585 64.27 6.77 -26.50
C ALA A 585 64.21 7.11 -24.99
N LEU A 586 63.32 8.04 -24.62
CA LEU A 586 62.74 8.09 -23.28
C LEU A 586 61.21 8.26 -23.33
N ILE A 587 60.53 7.12 -23.17
CA ILE A 587 59.19 6.89 -22.58
C ILE A 587 58.13 7.99 -22.85
N LEU A 588 57.12 7.68 -23.68
CA LEU A 588 55.88 8.48 -23.79
C LEU A 588 55.06 8.40 -22.48
N LEU A 589 55.41 9.27 -21.53
CA LEU A 589 54.71 9.50 -20.26
C LEU A 589 53.43 10.31 -20.48
N ALA A 590 52.42 9.70 -21.10
CA ALA A 590 51.09 10.30 -21.31
C ALA A 590 49.92 9.43 -20.81
N LEU A 591 50.19 8.36 -20.05
CA LEU A 591 49.17 7.49 -19.44
C LEU A 591 48.73 7.98 -18.03
N LYS A 592 48.58 9.31 -17.89
CA LYS A 592 48.14 10.01 -16.66
C LYS A 592 47.46 11.35 -17.00
N ALA A 593 46.18 11.32 -17.36
CA ALA A 593 45.20 12.39 -17.08
C ALA A 593 43.81 11.93 -17.58
N ILE A 594 42.81 12.03 -16.69
CA ILE A 594 41.39 11.69 -16.92
C ILE A 594 41.15 10.17 -17.04
#